data_AF-A0A2T9YXI0-F1
#
_entry.id   AF-A0A2T9YXI0-F1
#
_cell.length_a   1.000
_cell.length_b   1.000
_cell.length_c   1.000
_cell.angle_alpha   90.00
_cell.angle_beta   90.00
_cell.angle_gamma   90.00
#
_symmetry.space_group_name_H-M   'P 1'
#
loop_
_entity.id
_entity.type
_entity.pdbx_description
1 polymer ?
#
loop_
_entity_poly.entity_id
_entity_poly.type
_entity_poly.pdbx_seq_one_letter_code
_entity_poly.pdbx_strand_id
1 'polypeptide(L)'
;MLLYTTFVLLVFLALFYRVALVWNYLPYNAQSIAVLQTGLTLSSDIYQTSKTPFIEHTGEAAFESYLALNIPYTPISEFFKIVNPTLGKNELLNRGEAHITVISPPEFDKVLKPAGVSIQEINEIAIHYRIQHSKFKVICLGHAQLPYNITGLQSSPQFMEVFMLIVKDSGKQLVALRKHIYDLYIKKGGQGALFDPKAYWPHITIGYNVRDLFVEDGVYKDINACIKKITVV
;
A
#
# COMPACT_ATOMS: atom_id res chain seq x y z
N MET A 1 -1.26 54.09 -27.24
CA MET A 1 -0.93 52.97 -28.15
C MET A 1 0.28 52.13 -27.71
N LEU A 2 1.18 52.62 -26.82
CA LEU A 2 2.32 51.84 -26.30
C LEU A 2 2.01 50.83 -25.17
N LEU A 3 0.86 50.95 -24.49
CA LEU A 3 0.49 50.10 -23.35
C LEU A 3 -0.11 48.75 -23.75
N TYR A 4 -0.57 48.60 -25.00
CA TYR A 4 -1.23 47.38 -25.46
C TYR A 4 -0.23 46.33 -25.95
N THR A 5 0.91 46.77 -26.49
CA THR A 5 1.96 45.88 -27.02
C THR A 5 2.79 45.22 -25.92
N THR A 6 3.01 45.88 -24.78
CA THR A 6 3.72 45.31 -23.62
C THR A 6 2.90 44.26 -22.87
N PHE A 7 1.57 44.41 -22.81
CA PHE A 7 0.69 43.46 -22.13
C PHE A 7 0.58 42.12 -22.89
N VAL A 8 0.52 42.16 -24.22
CA VAL A 8 0.46 40.94 -25.06
C VAL A 8 1.77 40.15 -24.99
N LEU A 9 2.92 40.82 -24.92
CA LEU A 9 4.24 40.16 -24.83
C LEU A 9 4.42 39.41 -23.49
N LEU A 10 3.93 39.99 -22.38
CA LEU A 10 3.99 39.37 -21.05
C LEU A 10 3.08 38.13 -20.93
N VAL A 11 1.90 38.15 -21.56
CA VAL A 11 1.00 36.99 -21.61
C VAL A 11 1.60 35.84 -22.43
N PHE A 12 2.23 36.14 -23.57
CA PHE A 12 2.91 35.12 -24.37
C PHE A 12 4.15 34.53 -23.66
N LEU A 13 4.95 35.34 -22.98
CA LEU A 13 6.09 34.86 -22.17
C LEU A 13 5.62 33.97 -21.01
N ALA A 14 4.52 34.32 -20.34
CA ALA A 14 3.95 33.50 -19.27
C ALA A 14 3.37 32.16 -19.76
N LEU A 15 2.80 32.13 -20.97
CA LEU A 15 2.33 30.90 -21.62
C LEU A 15 3.50 30.00 -22.04
N PHE A 16 4.58 30.56 -22.61
CA PHE A 16 5.78 29.79 -22.95
C PHE A 16 6.51 29.28 -21.69
N TYR A 17 6.54 30.04 -20.59
CA TYR A 17 7.12 29.57 -19.33
C TYR A 17 6.33 28.41 -18.73
N ARG A 18 4.99 28.40 -18.86
CA ARG A 18 4.15 27.27 -18.45
C ARG A 18 4.34 26.04 -19.33
N VAL A 19 4.51 26.20 -20.65
CA VAL A 19 4.77 25.05 -21.54
C VAL A 19 6.17 24.46 -21.31
N ALA A 20 7.19 25.29 -21.06
CA ALA A 20 8.55 24.84 -20.75
C ALA A 20 8.66 24.15 -19.37
N LEU A 21 7.87 24.57 -18.38
CA LEU A 21 7.80 23.91 -17.07
C LEU A 21 7.08 22.55 -17.12
N VAL A 22 6.17 22.34 -18.08
CA VAL A 22 5.49 21.04 -18.27
C VAL A 22 6.38 20.03 -18.99
N TRP A 23 7.34 20.48 -19.81
CA TRP A 23 8.24 19.59 -20.56
C TRP A 23 9.52 19.15 -19.82
N ASN A 24 9.81 19.70 -18.64
CA ASN A 24 10.97 19.32 -17.82
C ASN A 24 10.70 18.19 -16.82
N TYR A 25 9.54 17.52 -16.88
CA TYR A 25 9.31 16.29 -16.11
C TYR A 25 9.96 15.09 -16.80
N LEU A 26 11.25 14.91 -16.49
CA LEU A 26 12.07 13.69 -16.49
C LEU A 26 12.11 12.85 -17.79
N PRO A 27 13.31 12.61 -18.36
CA PRO A 27 13.48 11.57 -19.36
C PRO A 27 13.35 10.22 -18.64
N TYR A 28 12.19 9.57 -18.75
CA TYR A 28 12.12 8.12 -18.54
C TYR A 28 13.14 7.48 -19.48
N ASN A 29 14.10 6.72 -18.94
CA ASN A 29 15.07 6.05 -19.77
C ASN A 29 14.37 5.05 -20.72
N ALA A 30 14.98 4.73 -21.86
CA ALA A 30 14.37 3.83 -22.85
C ALA A 30 14.02 2.44 -22.28
N GLN A 31 14.70 2.02 -21.21
CA GLN A 31 14.49 0.75 -20.53
C GLN A 31 13.21 0.75 -19.67
N SER A 32 12.90 1.87 -19.00
CA SER A 32 11.64 2.05 -18.29
C SER A 32 10.48 2.26 -19.26
N ILE A 33 10.69 2.87 -20.43
CA ILE A 33 9.68 2.91 -21.52
C ILE A 33 9.38 1.50 -22.05
N ALA A 34 10.40 0.67 -22.27
CA ALA A 34 10.23 -0.71 -22.75
C ALA A 34 9.49 -1.60 -21.74
N VAL A 35 9.85 -1.53 -20.44
CA VAL A 35 9.11 -2.23 -19.36
C VAL A 35 7.70 -1.66 -19.18
N LEU A 36 7.50 -0.38 -19.48
CA LEU A 36 6.16 0.22 -19.53
C LEU A 36 5.30 -0.40 -20.64
N GLN A 37 5.88 -0.73 -21.80
CA GLN A 37 5.20 -1.28 -22.97
C GLN A 37 4.93 -2.79 -22.92
N THR A 38 5.77 -3.62 -22.28
CA THR A 38 5.62 -5.10 -22.28
C THR A 38 4.75 -5.67 -21.15
N GLY A 39 4.18 -4.81 -20.30
CA GLY A 39 3.38 -5.23 -19.15
C GLY A 39 4.24 -5.69 -17.97
N LEU A 40 3.68 -5.65 -16.75
CA LEU A 40 4.35 -6.16 -15.55
C LEU A 40 3.83 -7.55 -15.24
N THR A 41 4.73 -8.53 -15.20
CA THR A 41 4.41 -9.92 -14.87
C THR A 41 4.73 -10.24 -13.42
N LEU A 42 3.90 -11.05 -12.78
CA LEU A 42 4.05 -11.51 -11.41
C LEU A 42 3.87 -13.02 -11.36
N SER A 43 4.74 -13.74 -10.65
CA SER A 43 4.61 -15.19 -10.52
C SER A 43 3.33 -15.57 -9.79
N SER A 44 2.60 -16.56 -10.32
CA SER A 44 1.44 -17.19 -9.72
C SER A 44 1.74 -17.88 -8.38
N ASP A 45 3.02 -18.11 -8.06
CA ASP A 45 3.47 -18.60 -6.76
C ASP A 45 3.08 -17.68 -5.61
N ILE A 46 2.77 -16.41 -5.88
CA ILE A 46 2.21 -15.48 -4.88
C ILE A 46 0.96 -16.04 -4.19
N TYR A 47 0.20 -16.92 -4.87
CA TYR A 47 -1.00 -17.54 -4.31
C TYR A 47 -0.74 -18.78 -3.45
N GLN A 48 0.51 -19.20 -3.26
CA GLN A 48 0.87 -20.38 -2.46
C GLN A 48 0.89 -20.12 -0.94
N THR A 49 -0.02 -19.27 -0.43
CA THR A 49 -0.10 -18.89 0.99
C THR A 49 -0.31 -20.08 1.93
N SER A 50 -0.99 -21.12 1.48
CA SER A 50 -1.21 -22.35 2.25
C SER A 50 0.08 -23.12 2.58
N LYS A 51 1.17 -22.85 1.85
CA LYS A 51 2.51 -23.39 2.13
C LYS A 51 3.37 -22.44 2.97
N THR A 52 2.93 -21.20 3.16
CA THR A 52 3.59 -20.21 4.01
C THR A 52 3.11 -20.40 5.45
N PRO A 53 4.02 -20.49 6.43
CA PRO A 53 3.62 -20.62 7.83
C PRO A 53 2.84 -19.37 8.29
N PHE A 54 1.88 -19.60 9.17
CA PHE A 54 1.31 -18.52 9.96
C PHE A 54 2.39 -18.01 10.93
N ILE A 55 2.55 -16.70 11.01
CA ILE A 55 3.50 -16.02 11.88
C ILE A 55 2.66 -15.09 12.75
N GLU A 56 2.83 -15.23 14.06
CA GLU A 56 2.20 -14.34 15.01
C GLU A 56 3.02 -13.05 15.10
N HIS A 57 2.39 -11.92 14.78
CA HIS A 57 2.99 -10.61 14.95
C HIS A 57 2.53 -10.02 16.28
N THR A 58 3.27 -10.36 17.32
CA THR A 58 3.01 -9.92 18.70
C THR A 58 4.20 -9.11 19.18
N GLY A 59 3.92 -7.95 19.76
CA GLY A 59 4.92 -7.11 20.42
C GLY A 59 4.33 -6.38 21.62
N GLU A 60 5.22 -5.95 22.51
CA GLU A 60 4.83 -5.28 23.76
C GLU A 60 4.63 -3.78 23.57
N ALA A 61 5.34 -3.18 22.61
CA ALA A 61 5.23 -1.75 22.35
C ALA A 61 4.04 -1.44 21.42
N ALA A 62 3.67 -0.15 21.42
CA ALA A 62 2.63 0.33 20.52
C ALA A 62 3.04 0.12 19.06
N PHE A 63 2.06 -0.31 18.27
CA PHE A 63 2.11 -0.58 16.85
C PHE A 63 2.95 -1.79 16.43
N GLU A 64 3.30 -2.67 17.36
CA GLU A 64 4.04 -3.92 17.06
C GLU A 64 3.14 -5.14 16.85
N SER A 65 1.89 -5.09 17.34
CA SER A 65 0.94 -6.20 17.24
C SER A 65 -0.05 -6.01 16.09
N TYR A 66 -0.18 -7.01 15.22
CA TYR A 66 -1.10 -6.98 14.09
C TYR A 66 -1.44 -8.39 13.59
N LEU A 67 -2.46 -8.52 12.74
CA LEU A 67 -2.82 -9.79 12.10
C LEU A 67 -2.58 -9.70 10.59
N ALA A 68 -1.94 -10.72 10.01
CA ALA A 68 -1.66 -10.75 8.59
C ALA A 68 -1.84 -12.16 7.97
N LEU A 69 -2.24 -12.18 6.70
CA LEU A 69 -2.10 -13.33 5.82
C LEU A 69 -0.70 -13.29 5.22
N ASN A 70 0.16 -14.24 5.60
CA ASN A 70 1.54 -14.28 5.12
C ASN A 70 1.60 -14.84 3.70
N ILE A 71 2.46 -14.24 2.89
CA ILE A 71 2.62 -14.53 1.47
C ILE A 71 4.05 -14.99 1.20
N PRO A 72 4.26 -15.94 0.27
CA PRO A 72 5.60 -16.28 -0.19
C PRO A 72 6.36 -15.02 -0.62
N TYR A 73 7.52 -14.77 -0.02
CA TYR A 73 8.27 -13.54 -0.29
C TYR A 73 8.96 -13.56 -1.65
N THR A 74 9.38 -14.72 -2.15
CA THR A 74 10.15 -14.83 -3.40
C THR A 74 9.51 -14.11 -4.58
N PRO A 75 8.21 -14.34 -4.93
CA PRO A 75 7.53 -13.60 -6.00
C PRO A 75 7.55 -12.08 -5.82
N ILE A 76 7.41 -11.61 -4.57
CA ILE A 76 7.42 -10.18 -4.24
C ILE A 76 8.83 -9.60 -4.38
N SER A 77 9.85 -10.31 -3.92
CA SER A 77 11.24 -9.89 -4.03
C SER A 77 11.69 -9.78 -5.50
N GLU A 78 11.24 -10.69 -6.36
CA GLU A 78 11.53 -10.66 -7.80
C GLU A 78 10.79 -9.53 -8.49
N PHE A 79 9.52 -9.33 -8.12
CA PHE A 79 8.73 -8.22 -8.62
C PHE A 79 9.30 -6.85 -8.19
N PHE A 80 9.81 -6.75 -6.97
CA PHE A 80 10.49 -5.56 -6.45
C PHE A 80 11.74 -5.20 -7.27
N LYS A 81 12.53 -6.19 -7.72
CA LYS A 81 13.70 -5.96 -8.59
C LYS A 81 13.33 -5.35 -9.95
N ILE A 82 12.07 -5.44 -10.35
CA ILE A 82 11.53 -4.77 -11.54
C ILE A 82 11.00 -3.38 -11.17
N VAL A 83 10.17 -3.28 -10.14
CA VAL A 83 9.50 -2.03 -9.75
C VAL A 83 10.49 -0.96 -9.28
N ASN A 84 11.46 -1.33 -8.43
CA ASN A 84 12.36 -0.35 -7.83
C ASN A 84 13.23 0.38 -8.87
N PRO A 85 13.93 -0.30 -9.80
CA PRO A 85 14.74 0.41 -10.79
C PRO A 85 13.91 1.19 -11.82
N THR A 86 12.69 0.75 -12.12
CA THR A 86 11.89 1.31 -13.22
C THR A 86 10.95 2.44 -12.80
N LEU A 87 10.35 2.33 -11.62
CA LEU A 87 9.36 3.28 -11.10
C LEU A 87 9.87 3.96 -9.84
N GLY A 88 10.54 3.20 -8.98
CA GLY A 88 11.06 3.65 -7.70
C GLY A 88 12.42 4.35 -7.74
N LYS A 89 13.02 4.53 -8.93
CA LYS A 89 14.33 5.19 -9.14
C LYS A 89 15.48 4.60 -8.31
N ASN A 90 15.39 3.34 -7.89
CA ASN A 90 16.31 2.68 -6.96
C ASN A 90 16.32 3.25 -5.54
N GLU A 91 15.28 3.98 -5.14
CA GLU A 91 15.16 4.61 -3.82
C GLU A 91 14.23 3.84 -2.87
N LEU A 92 13.53 2.81 -3.37
CA LEU A 92 12.61 2.04 -2.53
C LEU A 92 13.38 1.11 -1.59
N LEU A 93 12.90 1.07 -0.36
CA LEU A 93 13.17 0.09 0.67
C LEU A 93 12.08 -0.99 0.63
N ASN A 94 12.42 -2.21 1.05
CA ASN A 94 11.47 -3.28 1.28
C ASN A 94 11.70 -3.92 2.65
N ARG A 95 10.72 -4.68 3.13
CA ARG A 95 10.71 -5.24 4.49
C ARG A 95 11.40 -6.61 4.61
N GLY A 96 11.77 -7.25 3.51
CA GLY A 96 12.23 -8.64 3.52
C GLY A 96 11.11 -9.68 3.75
N GLU A 97 9.86 -9.24 3.81
CA GLU A 97 8.67 -10.08 3.98
C GLU A 97 7.51 -9.58 3.09
N ALA A 98 6.47 -10.40 2.96
CA ALA A 98 5.24 -10.02 2.28
C ALA A 98 4.02 -10.59 2.99
N HIS A 99 3.01 -9.74 3.15
CA HIS A 99 1.75 -10.13 3.77
C HIS A 99 0.60 -9.23 3.31
N ILE A 100 -0.63 -9.68 3.54
CA ILE A 100 -1.83 -8.83 3.51
C ILE A 100 -2.23 -8.60 4.96
N THR A 101 -2.16 -7.35 5.42
CA THR A 101 -2.63 -6.98 6.76
C THR A 101 -4.15 -7.18 6.83
N VAL A 102 -4.61 -7.89 7.86
CA VAL A 102 -6.04 -8.14 8.13
C VAL A 102 -6.53 -7.27 9.28
N ILE A 103 -5.72 -7.07 10.31
CA ILE A 103 -5.91 -6.09 11.37
C ILE A 103 -4.63 -5.28 11.46
N SER A 104 -4.71 -3.97 11.24
CA SER A 104 -3.55 -3.08 11.32
C SER A 104 -3.12 -2.83 12.76
N PRO A 105 -1.86 -2.41 13.00
CA PRO A 105 -1.43 -2.04 14.34
C PRO A 105 -2.29 -0.91 14.96
N PRO A 106 -2.67 0.17 14.22
CA PRO A 106 -3.62 1.15 14.73
C PRO A 106 -5.01 0.59 15.08
N GLU A 107 -5.57 -0.32 14.26
CA GLU A 107 -6.85 -0.97 14.57
C GLU A 107 -6.74 -1.78 15.88
N PHE A 108 -5.65 -2.51 16.07
CA PHE A 108 -5.42 -3.28 17.29
C PHE A 108 -5.25 -2.37 18.51
N ASP A 109 -4.26 -1.49 18.51
CA ASP A 109 -3.88 -0.72 19.71
C ASP A 109 -4.89 0.35 20.11
N LYS A 110 -5.58 0.96 19.13
CA LYS A 110 -6.50 2.08 19.42
C LYS A 110 -7.95 1.65 19.55
N VAL A 111 -8.33 0.46 19.04
CA VAL A 111 -9.73 0.03 19.01
C VAL A 111 -9.96 -1.29 19.73
N LEU A 112 -9.27 -2.35 19.33
CA LEU A 112 -9.55 -3.71 19.85
C LEU A 112 -8.99 -3.91 21.26
N LYS A 113 -7.72 -3.56 21.47
CA LYS A 113 -7.01 -3.71 22.76
C LYS A 113 -7.66 -2.91 23.90
N PRO A 114 -8.11 -1.65 23.72
CA PRO A 114 -8.83 -0.92 24.77
C PRO A 114 -10.14 -1.57 25.22
N ALA A 115 -10.80 -2.37 24.36
CA ALA A 115 -11.97 -3.16 24.73
C ALA A 115 -11.61 -4.53 25.35
N GLY A 116 -10.33 -4.78 25.63
CA GLY A 116 -9.86 -6.02 26.24
C GLY A 116 -9.75 -7.22 25.28
N VAL A 117 -9.76 -6.99 23.96
CA VAL A 117 -9.42 -8.02 22.97
C VAL A 117 -7.90 -8.17 22.94
N SER A 118 -7.37 -9.36 23.19
CA SER A 118 -5.93 -9.61 23.11
C SER A 118 -5.50 -10.02 21.69
N ILE A 119 -4.22 -9.84 21.36
CA ILE A 119 -3.67 -10.31 20.07
C ILE A 119 -3.66 -11.85 20.01
N GLN A 120 -3.54 -12.51 21.16
CA GLN A 120 -3.62 -13.97 21.27
C GLN A 120 -5.01 -14.48 20.85
N GLU A 121 -6.09 -13.85 21.33
CA GLU A 121 -7.46 -14.21 20.91
C GLU A 121 -7.66 -13.99 19.40
N ILE A 122 -7.07 -12.94 18.84
CA ILE A 122 -7.11 -12.66 17.40
C ILE A 122 -6.35 -13.75 16.62
N ASN A 123 -5.16 -14.15 17.08
CA ASN A 123 -4.36 -15.21 16.47
C ASN A 123 -5.08 -16.56 16.55
N GLU A 124 -5.70 -16.90 17.68
CA GLU A 124 -6.50 -18.11 17.85
C GLU A 124 -7.67 -18.17 16.86
N ILE A 125 -8.40 -17.06 16.69
CA ILE A 125 -9.45 -16.95 15.66
C ILE A 125 -8.84 -17.17 14.26
N ALA A 126 -7.71 -16.53 13.95
CA ALA A 126 -7.07 -16.65 12.64
C ALA A 126 -6.60 -18.09 12.32
N ILE A 127 -6.04 -18.78 13.30
CA ILE A 127 -5.65 -20.20 13.20
C ILE A 127 -6.88 -21.07 13.02
N HIS A 128 -7.92 -20.88 13.85
CA HIS A 128 -9.16 -21.65 13.80
C HIS A 128 -9.83 -21.55 12.41
N TYR A 129 -9.90 -20.35 11.85
CA TYR A 129 -10.45 -20.10 10.51
C TYR A 129 -9.43 -20.25 9.37
N ARG A 130 -8.24 -20.76 9.66
CA ARG A 130 -7.20 -21.12 8.67
C ARG A 130 -6.82 -19.96 7.75
N ILE A 131 -6.45 -18.81 8.31
CA ILE A 131 -6.10 -17.59 7.57
C ILE A 131 -5.21 -17.86 6.33
N GLN A 132 -4.17 -18.70 6.44
CA GLN A 132 -3.25 -19.06 5.34
C GLN A 132 -3.91 -19.76 4.14
N HIS A 133 -5.15 -20.25 4.27
CA HIS A 133 -5.94 -20.83 3.18
C HIS A 133 -6.90 -19.82 2.52
N SER A 134 -6.87 -18.56 2.94
CA SER A 134 -7.70 -17.50 2.36
C SER A 134 -7.32 -17.23 0.91
N LYS A 135 -8.31 -16.97 0.08
CA LYS A 135 -8.10 -16.71 -1.35
C LYS A 135 -8.12 -15.21 -1.60
N PHE A 136 -7.12 -14.72 -2.31
CA PHE A 136 -7.09 -13.36 -2.83
C PHE A 136 -6.83 -13.34 -4.33
N LYS A 137 -7.00 -12.17 -4.94
CA LYS A 137 -6.67 -11.92 -6.35
C LYS A 137 -5.90 -10.62 -6.47
N VAL A 138 -4.77 -10.64 -7.18
CA VAL A 138 -4.04 -9.42 -7.55
C VAL A 138 -4.83 -8.65 -8.61
N ILE A 139 -5.02 -7.35 -8.40
CA ILE A 139 -5.79 -6.46 -9.27
C ILE A 139 -4.86 -5.60 -10.13
N CYS A 140 -3.94 -4.89 -9.49
CA CYS A 140 -3.05 -3.93 -10.15
C CYS A 140 -1.81 -3.67 -9.29
N LEU A 141 -0.81 -3.03 -9.90
CA LEU A 141 0.20 -2.27 -9.16
C LEU A 141 -0.42 -0.92 -8.81
N GLY A 142 -0.45 -0.63 -7.51
CA GLY A 142 -0.82 0.64 -6.96
C GLY A 142 0.39 1.49 -6.57
N HIS A 143 0.18 2.80 -6.55
CA HIS A 143 1.13 3.80 -6.08
C HIS A 143 0.39 4.86 -5.28
N ALA A 144 0.96 5.26 -4.15
CA ALA A 144 0.48 6.40 -3.39
C ALA A 144 1.66 7.29 -3.00
N GLN A 145 1.38 8.58 -2.95
CA GLN A 145 2.38 9.60 -2.72
C GLN A 145 1.80 10.69 -1.81
N LEU A 146 2.58 11.12 -0.82
CA LEU A 146 2.24 12.21 0.07
C LEU A 146 3.37 13.24 0.13
N PRO A 147 3.07 14.54 0.07
CA PRO A 147 4.07 15.57 0.34
C PRO A 147 4.73 15.34 1.70
N TYR A 148 6.05 15.42 1.75
CA TYR A 148 6.82 15.29 2.98
C TYR A 148 7.74 16.48 3.13
N ASN A 149 7.59 17.19 4.25
CA ASN A 149 8.36 18.37 4.54
C ASN A 149 9.60 17.97 5.35
N ILE A 150 10.77 17.91 4.70
CA ILE A 150 12.02 18.00 5.45
C ILE A 150 12.16 19.45 5.87
N THR A 151 12.14 19.70 7.17
CA THR A 151 12.47 21.01 7.72
C THR A 151 13.87 21.41 7.26
N GLY A 152 13.95 22.37 6.34
CA GLY A 152 15.04 23.35 6.34
C GLY A 152 15.81 23.64 5.06
N LEU A 153 15.88 22.77 4.03
CA LEU A 153 17.01 22.92 3.06
C LEU A 153 16.81 22.35 1.65
N GLN A 154 15.59 22.24 1.10
CA GLN A 154 15.44 21.84 -0.31
C GLN A 154 14.45 22.67 -1.12
N SER A 155 14.86 22.98 -2.34
CA SER A 155 14.15 23.75 -3.37
C SER A 155 13.22 22.90 -4.25
N SER A 156 13.08 21.60 -3.97
CA SER A 156 12.20 20.69 -4.70
C SER A 156 11.20 20.01 -3.74
N PRO A 157 9.93 19.82 -4.16
CA PRO A 157 8.95 19.11 -3.36
C PRO A 157 9.41 17.66 -3.16
N GLN A 158 9.56 17.26 -1.90
CA GLN A 158 9.82 15.87 -1.54
C GLN A 158 8.51 15.16 -1.23
N PHE A 159 8.52 13.85 -1.49
CA PHE A 159 7.36 13.03 -1.28
C PHE A 159 7.74 11.70 -0.63
N MET A 160 6.89 11.23 0.27
CA MET A 160 6.84 9.82 0.64
C MET A 160 6.10 9.08 -0.46
N GLU A 161 6.67 7.98 -0.94
CA GLU A 161 6.11 7.12 -1.97
C GLU A 161 5.99 5.69 -1.44
N VAL A 162 4.89 5.03 -1.79
CA VAL A 162 4.69 3.60 -1.56
C VAL A 162 4.13 2.94 -2.81
N PHE A 163 4.74 1.82 -3.17
CA PHE A 163 4.26 0.90 -4.20
C PHE A 163 3.70 -0.34 -3.55
N MET A 164 2.53 -0.78 -4.00
CA MET A 164 1.84 -1.94 -3.45
C MET A 164 1.09 -2.72 -4.53
N LEU A 165 0.88 -4.00 -4.35
CA LEU A 165 -0.12 -4.74 -5.11
C LEU A 165 -1.48 -4.50 -4.46
N ILE A 166 -2.43 -3.96 -5.21
CA ILE A 166 -3.82 -3.92 -4.79
C ILE A 166 -4.40 -5.30 -5.01
N VAL A 167 -5.00 -5.86 -3.96
CA VAL A 167 -5.60 -7.19 -4.02
C VAL A 167 -7.07 -7.13 -3.65
N LYS A 168 -7.79 -8.21 -3.93
CA LYS A 168 -9.17 -8.41 -3.48
C LYS A 168 -9.25 -9.71 -2.70
N ASP A 169 -9.95 -9.69 -1.57
CA ASP A 169 -10.37 -10.89 -0.84
C ASP A 169 -11.40 -11.67 -1.69
N SER A 170 -10.89 -12.53 -2.57
CA SER A 170 -11.67 -13.18 -3.62
C SER A 170 -12.51 -14.33 -3.10
N GLY A 171 -12.09 -14.95 -1.99
CA GLY A 171 -12.87 -15.97 -1.29
C GLY A 171 -13.67 -15.44 -0.09
N LYS A 172 -13.58 -14.14 0.22
CA LYS A 172 -14.29 -13.46 1.32
C LYS A 172 -13.89 -13.94 2.73
N GLN A 173 -12.81 -14.71 2.85
CA GLN A 173 -12.39 -15.29 4.13
C GLN A 173 -11.77 -14.24 5.05
N LEU A 174 -11.04 -13.25 4.50
CA LEU A 174 -10.39 -12.22 5.30
C LEU A 174 -11.42 -11.26 5.91
N VAL A 175 -12.44 -10.89 5.13
CA VAL A 175 -13.58 -10.10 5.64
C VAL A 175 -14.40 -10.91 6.64
N ALA A 176 -14.60 -12.21 6.42
CA ALA A 176 -15.26 -13.07 7.42
C ALA A 176 -14.45 -13.16 8.72
N LEU A 177 -13.12 -13.27 8.62
CA LEU A 177 -12.22 -13.28 9.76
C LEU A 177 -12.30 -11.96 10.56
N ARG A 178 -12.28 -10.81 9.87
CA ARG A 178 -12.54 -9.50 10.48
C ARG A 178 -13.89 -9.46 11.19
N LYS A 179 -14.93 -10.08 10.63
CA LYS A 179 -16.24 -10.20 11.28
C LYS A 179 -16.18 -11.02 12.57
N HIS A 180 -15.47 -12.14 12.60
CA HIS A 180 -15.32 -12.93 13.83
C HIS A 180 -14.60 -12.14 14.94
N ILE A 181 -13.59 -11.34 14.57
CA ILE A 181 -12.91 -10.42 15.48
C ILE A 181 -13.85 -9.31 15.95
N TYR A 182 -14.69 -8.78 15.06
CA TYR A 182 -15.73 -7.81 15.44
C TYR A 182 -16.73 -8.41 16.44
N ASP A 183 -17.18 -9.64 16.22
CA ASP A 183 -18.11 -10.31 17.13
C ASP A 183 -17.48 -10.48 18.54
N LEU A 184 -16.18 -10.82 18.61
CA LEU A 184 -15.42 -10.84 19.86
C LEU A 184 -15.33 -9.44 20.50
N TYR A 185 -15.00 -8.42 19.70
CA TYR A 185 -14.90 -7.03 20.14
C TYR A 185 -16.21 -6.54 20.78
N ILE A 186 -17.35 -6.76 20.13
CA ILE A 186 -18.67 -6.41 20.69
C ILE A 186 -18.96 -7.21 21.96
N LYS A 187 -18.64 -8.51 21.98
CA LYS A 187 -18.83 -9.35 23.17
C LYS A 187 -18.06 -8.83 24.39
N LYS A 188 -16.92 -8.17 24.19
CA LYS A 188 -16.14 -7.53 25.25
C LYS A 188 -16.56 -6.10 25.60
N GLY A 189 -17.68 -5.63 25.05
CA GLY A 189 -18.20 -4.28 25.30
C GLY A 189 -17.61 -3.21 24.39
N GLY A 190 -16.97 -3.60 23.28
CA GLY A 190 -16.48 -2.68 22.27
C GLY A 190 -17.59 -1.85 21.63
N GLN A 191 -17.28 -0.61 21.26
CA GLN A 191 -18.19 0.29 20.56
C GLN A 191 -18.18 0.00 19.06
N GLY A 192 -19.25 -0.62 18.53
CA GLY A 192 -19.31 -1.06 17.14
C GLY A 192 -19.08 0.02 16.06
N ALA A 193 -19.25 1.30 16.39
CA ALA A 193 -18.95 2.42 15.48
C ALA A 193 -17.44 2.64 15.25
N LEU A 194 -16.58 2.08 16.11
CA LEU A 194 -15.13 2.27 16.05
C LEU A 194 -14.41 1.20 15.22
N PHE A 195 -15.07 0.09 14.90
CA PHE A 195 -14.50 -0.99 14.10
C PHE A 195 -15.52 -1.50 13.09
N ASP A 196 -15.30 -1.25 11.80
CA ASP A 196 -16.09 -1.85 10.73
C ASP A 196 -15.30 -2.99 10.06
N PRO A 197 -15.75 -4.26 10.15
CA PRO A 197 -15.08 -5.37 9.51
C PRO A 197 -15.04 -5.24 7.97
N LYS A 198 -15.91 -4.42 7.37
CA LYS A 198 -15.97 -4.17 5.91
C LYS A 198 -15.14 -2.97 5.45
N ALA A 199 -14.68 -2.10 6.34
CA ALA A 199 -13.74 -1.03 6.02
C ALA A 199 -12.35 -1.64 5.81
N TYR A 200 -12.15 -2.29 4.67
CA TYR A 200 -11.01 -3.16 4.41
C TYR A 200 -10.44 -2.95 3.01
N TRP A 201 -9.18 -2.52 2.97
CA TRP A 201 -8.43 -2.22 1.75
C TRP A 201 -7.18 -3.09 1.65
N PRO A 202 -7.33 -4.38 1.30
CA PRO A 202 -6.22 -5.32 1.32
C PRO A 202 -5.22 -5.00 0.22
N HIS A 203 -3.96 -4.94 0.61
CA HIS A 203 -2.84 -4.69 -0.28
C HIS A 203 -1.60 -5.44 0.21
N ILE A 204 -0.60 -5.56 -0.66
CA ILE A 204 0.71 -6.11 -0.36
C ILE A 204 1.74 -5.02 -0.65
N THR A 205 2.41 -4.50 0.37
CA THR A 205 3.46 -3.51 0.17
C THR A 205 4.64 -4.13 -0.59
N ILE A 206 5.04 -3.49 -1.69
CA ILE A 206 6.21 -3.88 -2.49
C ILE A 206 7.44 -3.11 -1.99
N GLY A 207 7.29 -1.81 -1.79
CA GLY A 207 8.35 -0.97 -1.23
C GLY A 207 7.93 0.49 -1.05
N TYR A 208 8.75 1.23 -0.31
CA TYR A 208 8.54 2.64 0.02
C TYR A 208 9.88 3.37 0.15
N ASN A 209 9.95 4.68 -0.05
CA ASN A 209 11.20 5.43 0.05
C ASN A 209 11.53 5.92 1.48
N VAL A 210 10.51 6.17 2.32
CA VAL A 210 10.68 6.65 3.70
C VAL A 210 10.03 5.69 4.68
N ARG A 211 8.71 5.51 4.57
CA ARG A 211 7.91 4.56 5.35
C ARG A 211 6.67 4.18 4.57
N ASP A 212 6.00 3.15 5.04
CA ASP A 212 4.67 2.81 4.56
C ASP A 212 3.65 3.91 4.91
N LEU A 213 2.60 4.03 4.11
CA LEU A 213 1.52 5.01 4.28
C LEU A 213 0.23 4.30 4.71
N PHE A 214 -0.51 4.88 5.65
CA PHE A 214 -1.72 4.27 6.20
C PHE A 214 -2.95 5.18 6.03
N VAL A 215 -4.12 4.68 6.42
CA VAL A 215 -5.38 5.44 6.35
C VAL A 215 -5.33 6.67 7.26
N GLU A 216 -4.58 6.59 8.37
CA GLU A 216 -4.31 7.70 9.28
C GLU A 216 -3.53 8.84 8.61
N ASP A 217 -2.80 8.56 7.54
CA ASP A 217 -2.14 9.57 6.70
C ASP A 217 -3.08 10.16 5.64
N GLY A 218 -4.35 9.73 5.60
CA GLY A 218 -5.32 10.06 4.56
C GLY A 218 -5.14 9.26 3.27
N VAL A 219 -4.36 8.17 3.30
CA VAL A 219 -4.07 7.35 2.12
C VAL A 219 -4.93 6.10 2.09
N TYR A 220 -5.84 6.07 1.12
CA TYR A 220 -6.70 4.92 0.85
C TYR A 220 -6.12 4.11 -0.31
N LYS A 221 -5.70 2.88 -0.03
CA LYS A 221 -5.00 1.99 -0.97
C LYS A 221 -5.97 0.99 -1.62
N ASP A 222 -6.92 1.50 -2.38
CA ASP A 222 -7.85 0.68 -3.17
C ASP A 222 -7.56 0.86 -4.68
N ILE A 223 -8.54 0.55 -5.54
CA ILE A 223 -8.51 0.76 -6.98
C ILE A 223 -8.14 2.19 -7.38
N ASN A 224 -8.40 3.19 -6.52
CA ASN A 224 -8.00 4.58 -6.73
C ASN A 224 -6.48 4.77 -6.77
N ALA A 225 -5.71 3.85 -6.18
CA ALA A 225 -4.25 3.87 -6.20
C ALA A 225 -3.67 3.12 -7.42
N CYS A 226 -4.48 2.43 -8.22
CA CYS A 226 -3.99 1.66 -9.36
C CYS A 226 -3.31 2.52 -10.42
N ILE A 227 -2.06 2.18 -10.76
CA ILE A 227 -1.31 2.83 -11.84
C ILE A 227 -1.02 1.91 -13.03
N LYS A 228 -1.01 0.58 -12.82
CA LYS A 228 -0.70 -0.37 -13.88
C LYS A 228 -1.33 -1.75 -13.67
N LYS A 229 -1.80 -2.36 -14.76
CA LYS A 229 -2.31 -3.74 -14.74
C LYS A 229 -1.16 -4.74 -14.57
N ILE A 230 -1.39 -5.77 -13.77
CA ILE A 230 -0.48 -6.91 -13.59
C ILE A 230 -1.03 -8.12 -14.30
N THR A 231 -0.16 -8.85 -15.00
CA THR A 231 -0.45 -10.18 -15.51
C THR A 231 0.20 -11.18 -14.57
N VAL A 232 -0.61 -12.02 -13.94
CA VAL A 232 -0.08 -13.13 -13.12
C VAL A 232 0.17 -14.32 -14.04
N VAL A 233 1.38 -14.87 -14.01
CA VAL A 233 1.87 -15.92 -14.92
C VAL A 233 2.31 -17.19 -14.18
#